data_AF-A0A9W6VZD4-F1
#
_entry.id   AF-A0A9W6VZD4-F1
#
_cell.length_a   1.000
_cell.length_b   1.000
_cell.length_c   1.000
_cell.angle_alpha   90.00
_cell.angle_beta   90.00
_cell.angle_gamma   90.00
#
_symmetry.space_group_name_H-M   'P 1'
#
loop_
_entity.id
_entity.type
_entity.pdbx_description
1 polymer ?
#
loop_
_entity_poly.entity_id
_entity_poly.type
_entity_poly.pdbx_seq_one_letter_code
_entity_poly.pdbx_strand_id
1 'polypeptide(L)'
;MAAGSIVRFDEVRGYGFITPEGGGEDVFVHANDLVADKALYKVGARVEFDISEGDRGLKASTVRLVRQSGPASRRGDLPDADELCDVLSAGEFTQDITEVLLRVPSLTGEQILQLRRHLLELARDRGWVDS
;
A
#
# COMPACT_ATOMS: atom_id res chain seq x y z
N MET A 1 -12.80 -9.66 -9.75
CA MET A 1 -11.56 -9.05 -9.25
C MET A 1 -10.47 -10.10 -9.15
N ALA A 2 -9.31 -9.79 -9.72
CA ALA A 2 -8.09 -10.57 -9.73
C ALA A 2 -6.95 -9.74 -9.11
N ALA A 3 -5.96 -10.41 -8.53
CA ALA A 3 -4.78 -9.77 -7.97
C ALA A 3 -3.54 -10.10 -8.82
N GLY A 4 -2.60 -9.18 -8.86
CA GLY A 4 -1.38 -9.30 -9.66
C GLY A 4 -0.31 -8.30 -9.26
N SER A 5 0.82 -8.38 -9.95
CA SER A 5 1.94 -7.47 -9.77
C SER A 5 2.34 -6.82 -11.09
N ILE A 6 2.69 -5.54 -11.05
CA ILE A 6 3.12 -4.80 -12.24
C ILE A 6 4.53 -5.24 -12.62
N VAL A 7 4.69 -5.82 -13.81
CA VAL A 7 6.01 -6.24 -14.32
C VAL A 7 6.65 -5.19 -15.22
N ARG A 8 5.82 -4.34 -15.84
CA ARG A 8 6.29 -3.25 -16.68
C ARG A 8 5.24 -2.15 -16.70
N PHE A 9 5.66 -0.91 -16.48
CA PHE A 9 4.80 0.25 -16.64
C PHE A 9 5.61 1.40 -17.22
N ASP A 10 5.12 1.99 -18.31
CA ASP A 10 5.70 3.16 -18.94
C ASP A 10 4.85 4.38 -18.57
N GLU A 11 5.34 5.19 -17.63
CA GLU A 11 4.64 6.38 -17.15
C GLU A 11 4.48 7.46 -18.21
N VAL A 12 5.38 7.49 -19.21
CA VAL A 12 5.37 8.47 -20.30
C VAL A 12 4.35 8.09 -21.33
N ARG A 13 4.30 6.80 -21.71
CA ARG A 13 3.33 6.28 -22.68
C ARG A 13 1.97 5.94 -22.06
N GLY A 14 1.90 5.81 -20.74
CA GLY A 14 0.66 5.59 -20.00
C GLY A 14 0.11 4.17 -20.12
N TYR A 15 0.94 3.16 -20.32
CA TYR A 15 0.52 1.77 -20.38
C TYR A 15 1.53 0.81 -19.75
N GLY A 16 1.06 -0.38 -19.38
CA GLY A 16 1.89 -1.42 -18.79
C GLY A 16 1.27 -2.80 -18.85
N PHE A 17 1.88 -3.72 -18.10
CA PHE A 17 1.48 -5.12 -17.99
C PHE A 17 1.52 -5.56 -16.53
N ILE A 18 0.50 -6.33 -16.16
CA ILE A 18 0.31 -6.92 -14.85
C ILE A 18 0.35 -8.43 -15.00
N THR A 19 1.19 -9.09 -14.21
CA THR A 19 1.19 -10.55 -14.12
C THR A 19 0.23 -10.96 -13.01
N PRO A 20 -0.85 -11.72 -13.30
CA PRO A 20 -1.80 -12.17 -12.30
C PRO A 20 -1.16 -13.22 -11.37
N GLU A 21 -1.52 -13.19 -10.09
CA GLU A 21 -0.97 -14.11 -9.09
C GLU A 21 -1.49 -15.54 -9.23
N GLY A 22 -2.67 -15.72 -9.82
CA GLY A 22 -3.23 -17.03 -10.14
C GLY A 22 -2.46 -17.78 -11.24
N GLY A 23 -1.40 -17.17 -11.79
CA GLY A 23 -0.76 -17.61 -13.01
C GLY A 23 -1.62 -17.30 -14.23
N GLY A 24 -1.01 -17.29 -15.41
CA GLY A 24 -1.68 -17.00 -16.68
C GLY A 24 -0.92 -16.00 -17.54
N GLU A 25 -1.61 -15.49 -18.55
CA GLU A 25 -1.07 -14.48 -19.47
C GLU A 25 -1.01 -13.10 -18.82
N ASP A 26 -0.04 -12.29 -19.25
CA ASP A 26 0.09 -10.91 -18.79
C ASP A 26 -1.12 -10.08 -19.23
N VAL A 27 -1.67 -9.33 -18.28
CA VAL A 27 -2.85 -8.50 -18.48
C VAL A 27 -2.43 -7.08 -18.79
N PHE A 28 -2.92 -6.53 -19.89
CA PHE A 28 -2.62 -5.16 -20.32
C PHE A 28 -3.32 -4.13 -19.41
N VAL A 29 -2.60 -3.10 -18.97
CA VAL A 29 -3.16 -1.99 -18.19
C VAL A 29 -2.90 -0.64 -18.86
N HIS A 30 -3.91 0.22 -18.85
CA HIS A 30 -3.81 1.60 -19.34
C HIS A 30 -3.93 2.59 -18.17
N ALA A 31 -3.24 3.73 -18.26
CA ALA A 31 -3.23 4.75 -17.21
C ALA A 31 -4.62 5.29 -16.86
N ASN A 32 -5.56 5.21 -17.81
CA ASN A 32 -6.95 5.64 -17.63
C ASN A 32 -7.79 4.68 -16.76
N ASP A 33 -7.35 3.44 -16.61
CA ASP A 33 -8.02 2.43 -15.77
C ASP A 33 -7.44 2.38 -14.35
N LEU A 34 -6.42 3.20 -14.06
CA LEU A 34 -5.82 3.34 -12.73
C LEU A 34 -6.69 4.24 -11.86
N VAL A 35 -6.99 3.79 -10.64
CA VAL A 35 -7.82 4.55 -9.69
C VAL A 35 -7.00 5.58 -8.91
N ALA A 36 -5.70 5.35 -8.73
CA ALA A 36 -4.79 6.25 -8.03
C ALA A 36 -3.78 6.92 -9.00
N ASP A 37 -2.92 7.77 -8.47
CA ASP A 37 -1.84 8.40 -9.24
C ASP A 37 -0.94 7.37 -9.92
N LYS A 38 -0.74 7.52 -11.23
CA LYS A 38 0.13 6.65 -12.05
C LYS A 38 1.55 6.48 -11.48
N ALA A 39 2.06 7.49 -10.77
CA ALA A 39 3.39 7.48 -10.15
C ALA A 39 3.54 6.43 -9.03
N LEU A 40 2.42 5.92 -8.51
CA LEU A 40 2.39 4.87 -7.48
C LEU A 40 2.44 3.45 -8.09
N TYR A 41 2.14 3.30 -9.37
CA TYR A 41 2.04 2.03 -10.08
C TYR A 41 3.40 1.63 -10.69
N LYS A 42 4.40 1.44 -9.84
CA LYS A 42 5.76 1.05 -10.23
C LYS A 42 5.90 -0.46 -10.40
N VAL A 43 6.99 -0.88 -11.06
CA VAL A 43 7.35 -2.31 -11.18
C VAL A 43 7.44 -2.94 -9.79
N GLY A 44 6.81 -4.10 -9.60
CA GLY A 44 6.71 -4.81 -8.33
C GLY A 44 5.55 -4.36 -7.43
N ALA A 45 4.82 -3.31 -7.80
CA ALA A 45 3.63 -2.90 -7.05
C ALA A 45 2.52 -3.95 -7.21
N ARG A 46 1.86 -4.28 -6.09
CA ARG A 46 0.74 -5.22 -6.06
C ARG A 46 -0.56 -4.48 -6.29
N VAL A 47 -1.37 -5.01 -7.18
CA VAL A 47 -2.60 -4.37 -7.64
C VAL A 47 -3.74 -5.36 -7.71
N GLU A 48 -4.94 -4.84 -7.50
CA GLU A 48 -6.19 -5.56 -7.67
C GLU A 48 -6.94 -4.92 -8.84
N PHE A 49 -7.47 -5.75 -9.74
CA PHE A 49 -8.07 -5.30 -10.98
C PHE A 49 -9.13 -6.28 -11.46
N ASP A 50 -10.04 -5.83 -12.31
CA ASP A 50 -10.94 -6.71 -13.03
C ASP A 50 -10.38 -7.02 -14.41
N ILE A 51 -10.40 -8.30 -14.78
CA ILE A 51 -9.99 -8.76 -16.10
C ILE A 51 -11.19 -8.59 -17.04
N SER A 52 -10.97 -7.93 -18.16
CA SER A 52 -11.96 -7.72 -19.23
C SER A 52 -11.33 -8.09 -20.57
N GLU A 53 -12.11 -8.60 -21.51
CA GLU A 53 -11.62 -8.83 -22.88
C GLU A 53 -11.59 -7.51 -23.65
N GLY A 54 -10.44 -7.18 -24.23
CA GLY A 54 -10.26 -6.00 -25.08
C GLY A 54 -9.67 -6.35 -26.45
N ASP A 55 -9.54 -5.36 -27.32
CA ASP A 55 -9.06 -5.52 -28.70
C ASP A 55 -7.65 -6.14 -28.84
N ARG A 56 -6.86 -6.12 -27.75
CA ARG A 56 -5.49 -6.65 -27.71
C ARG A 56 -5.30 -7.81 -26.72
N GLY A 57 -6.39 -8.48 -26.35
CA GLY A 57 -6.39 -9.55 -25.36
C GLY A 57 -6.88 -9.09 -23.99
N LEU A 58 -6.42 -9.76 -22.93
CA LEU A 58 -6.85 -9.48 -21.57
C LEU A 58 -6.43 -8.07 -21.13
N LYS A 59 -7.41 -7.26 -20.73
CA LYS A 59 -7.24 -5.90 -20.23
C LYS A 59 -7.63 -5.84 -18.74
N ALA A 60 -6.85 -5.11 -17.96
CA ALA A 60 -7.15 -4.76 -16.58
C ALA A 60 -7.99 -3.48 -16.52
N SER A 61 -9.08 -3.54 -15.77
CA SER A 61 -10.04 -2.47 -15.52
C SER A 61 -10.12 -2.20 -14.01
N THR A 62 -10.40 -0.96 -13.60
CA THR A 62 -10.56 -0.58 -12.18
C THR A 62 -9.34 -0.97 -11.33
N VAL A 63 -8.14 -0.60 -11.78
CA VAL A 63 -6.89 -1.05 -11.15
C VAL A 63 -6.61 -0.25 -9.89
N ARG A 64 -6.58 -0.94 -8.74
CA ARG A 64 -6.35 -0.37 -7.41
C ARG A 64 -5.03 -0.86 -6.87
N LEU A 65 -4.27 0.03 -6.23
CA LEU A 65 -3.10 -0.38 -5.45
C LEU A 65 -3.56 -1.14 -4.21
N VAL A 66 -3.10 -2.38 -4.08
CA VAL A 66 -3.18 -3.09 -2.82
C VAL A 66 -2.02 -2.55 -2.00
N ARG A 67 -2.34 -1.74 -0.99
CA ARG A 67 -1.36 -1.32 -0.01
C ARG A 67 -0.84 -2.60 0.62
N GLN A 68 0.41 -2.92 0.33
CA GLN A 68 1.10 -3.92 1.12
C GLN A 68 1.28 -3.26 2.48
N SER A 69 0.35 -3.50 3.42
CA SER A 69 0.77 -3.68 4.81
C SER A 69 1.96 -4.62 4.73
N GLY A 70 3.08 -4.22 5.33
CA GLY A 70 4.35 -4.94 5.25
C GLY A 70 4.18 -6.44 5.51
N PRO A 71 5.16 -7.27 5.11
CA PRO A 71 4.98 -8.71 5.04
C PRO A 71 4.39 -9.24 6.33
N ALA A 72 3.16 -9.76 6.22
CA ALA A 72 2.54 -10.56 7.26
C ALA A 72 3.53 -11.67 7.61
N SER A 73 4.09 -11.59 8.82
CA SER A 73 4.58 -12.80 9.47
C SER A 73 3.39 -13.74 9.55
N ARG A 74 3.50 -14.82 8.79
CA ARG A 74 2.50 -15.88 8.75
C ARG A 74 2.24 -16.39 10.16
N ARG A 75 0.98 -16.39 10.58
CA ARG A 75 0.31 -17.51 11.26
C ARG A 75 -1.19 -17.27 11.15
N GLY A 76 -1.90 -18.33 10.76
CA GLY A 76 -3.29 -18.28 10.33
C GLY A 76 -4.31 -18.08 11.46
N ASP A 77 -5.56 -18.09 11.00
CA ASP A 77 -6.84 -18.07 11.72
C ASP A 77 -7.40 -16.68 12.10
N LEU A 78 -8.65 -16.47 11.70
CA LEU A 78 -9.57 -15.38 12.06
C LEU A 78 -10.94 -16.08 12.27
N PRO A 79 -11.90 -15.54 13.06
CA PRO A 79 -11.88 -14.35 13.91
C PRO A 79 -12.64 -14.49 15.26
N ASP A 80 -12.60 -13.44 16.12
CA ASP A 80 -13.75 -13.07 16.96
C ASP A 80 -13.85 -11.53 17.05
N ALA A 81 -15.07 -11.01 16.93
CA ALA A 81 -15.38 -9.62 16.64
C ALA A 81 -15.41 -8.67 17.87
N ASP A 82 -14.79 -9.07 18.99
CA ASP A 82 -14.94 -8.37 20.29
C ASP A 82 -13.63 -7.84 20.93
N GLU A 83 -12.46 -8.02 20.30
CA GLU A 83 -11.19 -7.46 20.82
C GLU A 83 -10.58 -6.41 19.87
N LEU A 84 -11.41 -5.46 19.45
CA LEU A 84 -10.97 -4.16 18.94
C LEU A 84 -10.26 -3.39 20.07
N CYS A 85 -8.99 -3.66 20.27
CA CYS A 85 -8.06 -2.68 20.84
C CYS A 85 -6.64 -3.03 20.40
N ASP A 86 -6.41 -3.11 19.09
CA ASP A 86 -5.08 -3.32 18.51
C ASP A 86 -4.17 -2.17 18.93
N VAL A 87 -3.44 -2.41 20.01
CA VAL A 87 -2.25 -1.66 20.39
C VAL A 87 -1.34 -1.66 19.16
N LEU A 88 -1.01 -0.47 18.65
CA LEU A 88 -0.15 -0.37 17.47
C LEU A 88 1.25 -0.86 17.85
N SER A 89 1.97 -1.57 16.98
CA SER A 89 3.39 -1.79 17.24
C SER A 89 4.11 -0.43 17.28
N ALA A 90 5.13 -0.26 18.12
CA ALA A 90 5.93 0.97 18.17
C ALA A 90 6.44 1.39 16.77
N GLY A 91 6.76 0.41 15.91
CA GLY A 91 7.16 0.65 14.52
C GLY A 91 6.04 1.27 13.67
N GLU A 92 4.83 0.71 13.74
CA GLU A 92 3.65 1.17 12.99
C GLU A 92 3.28 2.60 13.39
N PHE A 93 3.21 2.85 14.70
CA PHE A 93 2.91 4.17 15.23
C PHE A 93 3.92 5.25 14.79
N THR A 94 5.22 4.93 14.79
CA THR A 94 6.23 5.89 14.32
C THR A 94 6.16 6.14 12.82
N GLN A 95 5.74 5.15 12.03
CA GLN A 95 5.58 5.28 10.58
C GLN A 95 4.38 6.18 10.26
N ASP A 96 3.23 5.95 10.89
CA ASP A 96 2.02 6.76 10.71
C ASP A 96 2.25 8.22 11.11
N ILE A 97 2.92 8.44 12.26
CA ILE A 97 3.31 9.79 12.68
C ILE A 97 4.22 10.44 11.64
N THR A 98 5.22 9.71 11.14
CA THR A 98 6.15 10.26 10.16
C THR A 98 5.42 10.67 8.88
N GLU A 99 4.47 9.86 8.42
CA GLU A 99 3.67 10.18 7.23
C GLU A 99 2.82 11.45 7.43
N VAL A 100 2.19 11.62 8.60
CA VAL A 100 1.41 12.82 8.92
C VAL A 100 2.30 14.05 9.01
N LEU A 101 3.46 13.95 9.68
CA LEU A 101 4.37 15.08 9.87
C LEU A 101 5.01 15.55 8.57
N LEU A 102 5.30 14.65 7.63
CA LEU A 102 5.83 15.00 6.30
C LEU A 102 4.85 15.82 5.45
N ARG A 103 3.55 15.85 5.80
CA ARG A 103 2.55 16.69 5.12
C ARG A 103 2.59 18.16 5.58
N VAL A 104 3.37 18.49 6.62
CA VAL A 104 3.49 19.85 7.17
C VAL A 104 4.78 20.51 6.64
N PRO A 105 4.69 21.45 5.69
CA PRO A 105 5.87 21.98 4.98
C PRO A 105 6.78 22.87 5.84
N SER A 106 6.30 23.34 7.00
CA SER A 106 7.08 24.17 7.92
C SER A 106 7.97 23.35 8.87
N LEU A 107 7.81 22.03 8.92
CA LEU A 107 8.62 21.17 9.78
C LEU A 107 9.93 20.78 9.08
N THR A 108 11.03 21.04 9.76
CA THR A 108 12.36 20.53 9.37
C THR A 108 12.52 19.06 9.76
N GLY A 109 13.46 18.35 9.13
CA GLY A 109 13.73 16.95 9.44
C GLY A 109 14.11 16.72 10.91
N GLU A 110 14.84 17.64 11.54
CA GLU A 110 15.19 17.56 12.96
C GLU A 110 13.95 17.67 13.85
N GLN A 111 13.05 18.61 13.55
CA GLN A 111 11.79 18.79 14.28
C GLN A 111 10.88 17.56 14.15
N ILE A 112 10.83 16.93 12.98
CA ILE A 112 10.06 15.69 12.76
C ILE A 112 10.61 14.56 13.64
N LEU A 113 11.93 14.40 13.70
CA LEU A 113 12.57 13.37 14.53
C LEU A 113 12.36 13.61 16.03
N GLN A 114 12.39 14.87 16.47
CA GLN A 114 12.08 15.24 17.86
C GLN A 114 10.61 14.96 18.21
N LEU A 115 9.67 15.38 17.36
CA LEU A 115 8.23 15.15 17.59
C LEU A 115 7.91 13.66 17.64
N ARG A 116 8.43 12.88 16.69
CA ARG A 116 8.22 11.43 16.62
C ARG A 116 8.66 10.72 17.89
N ARG A 117 9.81 11.14 18.46
CA ARG A 117 10.33 10.57 19.71
C ARG A 117 9.39 10.85 20.88
N HIS A 118 8.99 12.09 21.07
CA HIS A 118 8.09 12.47 22.17
C HIS A 118 6.70 11.85 22.05
N LEU A 119 6.17 11.74 20.83
CA LEU A 119 4.90 11.06 20.60
C LEU A 119 5.01 9.56 20.90
N LEU A 120 6.12 8.90 20.53
CA LEU A 120 6.34 7.49 20.86
C LEU A 120 6.47 7.26 22.37
N GLU A 121 7.18 8.15 23.07
CA GLU A 121 7.29 8.11 24.54
C GLU A 121 5.92 8.27 25.21
N LEU A 122 5.12 9.23 24.75
CA LEU A 122 3.75 9.43 25.24
C LEU A 122 2.86 8.21 24.96
N ALA A 123 2.96 7.63 23.77
CA ALA A 123 2.15 6.46 23.41
C ALA A 123 2.49 5.24 24.26
N ARG A 124 3.77 5.04 24.60
CA ARG A 124 4.21 3.99 25.53
C ARG A 124 3.69 4.22 26.94
N ASP A 125 3.78 5.44 27.45
CA ASP A 125 3.27 5.82 28.78
C ASP A 125 1.75 5.56 28.91
N ARG A 126 1.01 5.70 27.81
CA ARG A 126 -0.43 5.47 27.73
C ARG A 126 -0.83 4.06 27.31
N GLY A 127 0.12 3.17 27.02
CA GLY A 127 -0.15 1.81 26.54
C GLY A 127 -0.81 1.75 25.17
N TRP A 128 -0.66 2.79 24.34
CA TRP A 128 -1.17 2.81 22.96
C TRP A 128 -0.31 2.02 21.99
N VAL A 129 0.94 1.74 22.39
CA VAL A 129 1.89 0.97 21.62
C VAL A 129 2.53 -0.13 22.43
N ASP A 130 2.78 -1.25 21.78
CA ASP A 130 3.51 -2.37 22.38
C ASP A 130 4.96 -1.95 22.64
N SER A 131 5.50 -2.40 23.78
CA SER A 131 6.82 -2.00 24.28
C SER A 131 7.97 -2.53 23.43
#